data_AF-A0A960J8Y1-F1
#
_entry.id   AF-A0A960J8Y1-F1
#
_cell.length_a   1.000
_cell.length_b   1.000
_cell.length_c   1.000
_cell.angle_alpha   90.00
_cell.angle_beta   90.00
_cell.angle_gamma   90.00
#
_symmetry.space_group_name_H-M   'P 1'
#
loop_
_entity.id
_entity.type
_entity.pdbx_description
1 polymer ?
#
loop_
_entity_poly.entity_id
_entity_poly.type
_entity_poly.pdbx_seq_one_letter_code
_entity_poly.pdbx_strand_id
1 'polypeptide(L)'
;EAIKGQLDVYEKDLREGFALRMSDIDLILHQFEGRGHEFFEEMIRVGRVFDLVNKSKVKADFEREVVADAPQRIEDKVHDIIDWLVTSDLQQWRVVRERLEQRKSEHAEQIVGKLSGGFEYDRTRLLDTVGKVAQETLRNYDKGREAHRMAESVQNAVTNAALLEVGAVGLGAAVSLIATSSTLDATGIAAAGVMAVLGLFVLPHRRSKAKAELREKISTLRTQLTQALESQFQKEIARSRSRIEETIAPYTRFVRAERDELSQRAGELAGVQSAAEALKAGLGG
;
A
#
# COMPACT_ATOMS: atom_id res chain seq x y z
N GLU A 1 10.11 -22.43 -9.25
CA GLU A 1 9.40 -21.37 -9.99
C GLU A 1 8.00 -21.05 -9.48
N ALA A 2 7.12 -22.04 -9.26
CA ALA A 2 5.70 -21.78 -8.94
C ALA A 2 5.44 -20.80 -7.77
N ILE A 3 6.18 -20.87 -6.65
CA ILE A 3 5.96 -19.95 -5.50
C ILE A 3 6.40 -18.51 -5.82
N LYS A 4 7.47 -18.32 -6.60
CA LYS A 4 7.92 -16.96 -6.99
C LYS A 4 6.96 -16.31 -7.98
N GLY A 5 6.50 -17.06 -8.99
CA GLY A 5 5.49 -16.54 -9.92
C GLY A 5 4.16 -16.19 -9.23
N GLN A 6 3.79 -16.92 -8.17
CA GLN A 6 2.62 -16.58 -7.34
C GLN A 6 2.79 -15.27 -6.55
N LEU A 7 4.01 -14.89 -6.17
CA LEU A 7 4.26 -13.62 -5.49
C LEU A 7 4.10 -12.41 -6.42
N ASP A 8 4.42 -12.56 -7.70
CA ASP A 8 4.20 -11.49 -8.69
C ASP A 8 2.70 -11.27 -8.94
N VAL A 9 1.90 -12.34 -8.98
CA VAL A 9 0.43 -12.24 -9.08
C VAL A 9 -0.14 -11.58 -7.83
N TYR A 10 0.28 -12.01 -6.64
CA TYR A 10 -0.12 -11.41 -5.37
C TYR A 10 0.19 -9.91 -5.31
N GLU A 11 1.40 -9.50 -5.73
CA GLU A 11 1.77 -8.08 -5.78
C GLU A 11 0.86 -7.30 -6.73
N LYS A 12 0.55 -7.86 -7.90
CA LYS A 12 -0.35 -7.23 -8.87
C LYS A 12 -1.76 -7.07 -8.29
N ASP A 13 -2.30 -8.13 -7.68
CA ASP A 13 -3.64 -8.11 -7.07
C ASP A 13 -3.73 -7.06 -5.95
N LEU A 14 -2.65 -6.91 -5.17
CA LEU A 14 -2.56 -5.86 -4.17
C LEU A 14 -2.56 -4.46 -4.81
N ARG A 15 -1.78 -4.23 -5.86
CA ARG A 15 -1.75 -2.92 -6.54
C ARG A 15 -3.13 -2.53 -7.09
N GLU A 16 -3.82 -3.47 -7.72
CA GLU A 16 -5.19 -3.25 -8.22
C GLU A 16 -6.18 -3.01 -7.07
N GLY A 17 -6.11 -3.82 -6.01
CA GLY A 17 -6.96 -3.67 -4.83
C GLY A 17 -6.77 -2.35 -4.07
N PHE A 18 -5.55 -1.80 -4.08
CA PHE A 18 -5.24 -0.49 -3.52
C PHE A 18 -5.78 0.65 -4.38
N ALA A 19 -5.59 0.59 -5.70
CA ALA A 19 -6.09 1.60 -6.63
C ALA A 19 -7.62 1.76 -6.55
N LEU A 20 -8.34 0.65 -6.40
CA LEU A 20 -9.79 0.66 -6.18
C LEU A 20 -10.19 1.41 -4.91
N ARG A 21 -9.47 1.19 -3.80
CA ARG A 21 -9.76 1.87 -2.52
C ARG A 21 -9.32 3.33 -2.52
N MET A 22 -8.26 3.67 -3.26
CA MET A 22 -7.88 5.08 -3.45
C MET A 22 -8.97 5.87 -4.17
N SER A 23 -9.69 5.24 -5.08
CA SER A 23 -10.81 5.86 -5.80
C SER A 23 -11.94 6.31 -4.85
N ASP A 24 -12.14 5.61 -3.73
CA ASP A 24 -13.12 6.02 -2.71
C ASP A 24 -12.70 7.32 -2.00
N ILE A 25 -11.40 7.49 -1.75
CA ILE A 25 -10.83 8.72 -1.18
C ILE A 25 -10.97 9.87 -2.18
N ASP A 26 -10.66 9.62 -3.45
CA ASP A 26 -10.83 10.60 -4.53
C ASP A 26 -12.27 11.09 -4.65
N LEU A 27 -13.24 10.18 -4.49
CA LEU A 27 -14.66 10.54 -4.48
C LEU A 27 -15.00 11.48 -3.32
N ILE A 28 -14.47 11.23 -2.11
CA ILE A 28 -14.69 12.11 -0.96
C ILE A 28 -14.11 13.51 -1.23
N LEU A 29 -12.89 13.59 -1.76
CA LEU A 29 -12.25 14.86 -2.10
C LEU A 29 -12.99 15.62 -3.21
N HIS A 30 -13.53 14.90 -4.19
CA HIS A 30 -14.37 15.49 -5.23
C HIS A 30 -15.69 16.04 -4.64
N GLN A 31 -16.33 15.30 -3.74
CA GLN A 31 -17.53 15.77 -3.04
C GLN A 31 -17.24 17.03 -2.20
N PHE A 32 -16.09 17.06 -1.51
CA PHE A 32 -15.62 18.22 -0.76
C PHE A 32 -15.43 19.46 -1.65
N GLU A 33 -14.81 19.30 -2.84
CA GLU A 33 -14.68 20.37 -3.84
C GLU A 33 -16.06 20.89 -4.29
N GLY A 34 -16.99 19.97 -4.58
CA GLY A 34 -18.37 20.28 -4.96
C GLY A 34 -19.09 21.14 -3.91
N ARG A 35 -19.09 20.70 -2.64
CA ARG A 35 -19.71 21.44 -1.54
C ARG A 35 -19.13 22.85 -1.41
N GLY A 36 -17.82 23.00 -1.57
CA GLY A 36 -17.18 24.31 -1.46
C GLY A 36 -17.50 25.22 -2.64
N HIS A 37 -17.61 24.67 -3.85
CA HIS A 37 -18.11 25.40 -5.00
C HIS A 37 -19.54 25.90 -4.79
N GLU A 38 -20.44 25.09 -4.25
CA GLU A 38 -21.83 25.47 -3.93
C GLU A 38 -21.88 26.55 -2.84
N PHE A 39 -21.12 26.39 -1.77
CA PHE A 39 -21.04 27.37 -0.68
C PHE A 39 -20.63 28.76 -1.18
N PHE A 40 -19.60 28.85 -2.03
CA PHE A 40 -19.19 30.13 -2.63
C PHE A 40 -20.17 30.68 -3.67
N GLU A 41 -21.03 29.84 -4.29
CA GLU A 41 -22.15 30.32 -5.12
C GLU A 41 -23.19 31.03 -4.27
N GLU A 42 -23.69 30.35 -3.23
CA GLU A 42 -24.83 30.81 -2.43
C GLU A 42 -24.50 32.01 -1.56
N MET A 43 -23.31 32.02 -0.98
CA MET A 43 -22.85 33.12 -0.12
C MET A 43 -22.84 34.47 -0.86
N ILE A 44 -22.50 34.47 -2.15
CA ILE A 44 -22.36 35.70 -2.96
C ILE A 44 -23.68 36.05 -3.67
N ARG A 45 -24.58 35.07 -3.88
CA ARG A 45 -25.85 35.25 -4.59
C ARG A 45 -26.93 35.87 -3.72
N VAL A 46 -26.96 35.54 -2.44
CA VAL A 46 -27.80 36.24 -1.46
C VAL A 46 -27.07 37.54 -1.12
N GLY A 47 -27.74 38.70 -1.15
CA GLY A 47 -27.17 39.99 -0.75
C GLY A 47 -26.72 40.09 0.73
N ARG A 48 -26.32 38.98 1.35
CA ARG A 48 -25.75 38.78 2.68
C ARG A 48 -24.32 39.37 2.79
N VAL A 49 -24.08 40.50 2.15
CA VAL A 49 -22.82 41.25 2.24
C VAL A 49 -22.51 41.62 3.71
N PHE A 50 -23.55 41.76 4.55
CA PHE A 50 -23.42 42.00 5.98
C PHE A 50 -22.94 40.77 6.79
N ASP A 51 -23.29 39.54 6.38
CA ASP A 51 -22.81 38.32 7.06
C ASP A 51 -21.32 38.07 6.79
N LEU A 52 -20.79 38.55 5.66
CA LEU A 52 -19.38 38.48 5.28
C LEU A 52 -18.47 39.31 6.20
N VAL A 53 -19.02 40.30 6.90
CA VAL A 53 -18.29 41.08 7.91
C VAL A 53 -17.98 40.20 9.13
N ASN A 54 -18.81 39.20 9.40
CA ASN A 54 -18.59 38.25 10.49
C ASN A 54 -17.76 37.05 10.02
N LYS A 55 -16.44 37.25 10.06
CA LYS A 55 -15.40 36.25 9.77
C LYS A 55 -15.68 34.90 10.45
N SER A 56 -16.07 34.95 11.71
CA SER A 56 -16.28 33.77 12.55
C SER A 56 -17.52 32.99 12.13
N LYS A 57 -18.59 33.67 11.71
CA LYS A 57 -19.80 33.03 11.20
C LYS A 57 -19.53 32.34 9.87
N VAL A 58 -18.87 33.02 8.93
CA VAL A 58 -18.50 32.41 7.63
C VAL A 58 -17.59 31.21 7.81
N LYS A 59 -16.64 31.28 8.76
CA LYS A 59 -15.78 30.14 9.12
C LYS A 59 -16.61 28.94 9.60
N ALA A 60 -17.48 29.17 10.58
CA ALA A 60 -18.31 28.12 11.16
C ALA A 60 -19.27 27.49 10.12
N ASP A 61 -19.87 28.31 9.24
CA ASP A 61 -20.73 27.81 8.18
C ASP A 61 -19.94 26.97 7.15
N PHE A 62 -18.73 27.40 6.76
CA PHE A 62 -17.85 26.62 5.88
C PHE A 62 -17.44 25.28 6.52
N GLU A 63 -17.08 25.29 7.80
CA GLU A 63 -16.73 24.06 8.55
C GLU A 63 -17.91 23.09 8.58
N ARG A 64 -19.11 23.60 8.84
CA ARG A 64 -20.32 22.77 8.93
C ARG A 64 -20.79 22.25 7.58
N GLU A 65 -20.77 23.08 6.53
CA GLU A 65 -21.41 22.78 5.25
C GLU A 65 -20.44 22.20 4.22
N VAL A 66 -19.18 22.62 4.24
CA VAL A 66 -18.19 22.24 3.24
C VAL A 66 -17.26 21.15 3.77
N VAL A 67 -16.61 21.39 4.91
CA VAL A 67 -15.71 20.41 5.54
C VAL A 67 -16.52 19.22 6.03
N ALA A 68 -17.53 19.49 6.87
CA ALA A 68 -18.47 18.51 7.39
C ALA A 68 -17.76 17.23 7.89
N ASP A 69 -18.07 16.10 7.26
CA ASP A 69 -17.58 14.75 7.57
C ASP A 69 -16.46 14.25 6.64
N ALA A 70 -16.02 15.05 5.65
CA ALA A 70 -14.98 14.64 4.70
C ALA A 70 -13.69 14.15 5.39
N PRO A 71 -13.16 14.89 6.38
CA PRO A 71 -12.16 14.41 7.32
C PRO A 71 -12.27 12.96 7.80
N GLN A 72 -13.33 12.67 8.54
CA GLN A 72 -13.56 11.39 9.19
C GLN A 72 -13.68 10.30 8.14
N ARG A 73 -14.38 10.58 7.03
CA ARG A 73 -14.53 9.65 5.92
C ARG A 73 -13.20 9.32 5.24
N ILE A 74 -12.27 10.26 5.13
CA ILE A 74 -10.92 9.99 4.60
C ILE A 74 -10.17 9.07 5.57
N GLU A 75 -10.20 9.37 6.87
CA GLU A 75 -9.55 8.54 7.88
C GLU A 75 -10.12 7.11 7.91
N ASP A 76 -11.44 6.97 7.87
CA ASP A 76 -12.12 5.67 7.80
C ASP A 76 -11.68 4.89 6.56
N LYS A 77 -11.54 5.56 5.40
CA LYS A 77 -11.07 4.92 4.16
C LYS A 77 -9.60 4.52 4.21
N VAL A 78 -8.76 5.30 4.87
CA VAL A 78 -7.37 4.90 5.13
C VAL A 78 -7.32 3.67 6.03
N HIS A 79 -8.18 3.61 7.06
CA HIS A 79 -8.30 2.44 7.92
C HIS A 79 -8.76 1.20 7.15
N ASP A 80 -9.77 1.33 6.28
CA ASP A 80 -10.25 0.26 5.39
C ASP A 80 -9.12 -0.30 4.50
N ILE A 81 -8.24 0.58 3.99
CA ILE A 81 -7.06 0.18 3.19
C ILE A 81 -6.08 -0.63 4.04
N ILE A 82 -5.78 -0.15 5.25
CA ILE A 82 -4.85 -0.82 6.18
C ILE A 82 -5.38 -2.20 6.56
N ASP A 83 -6.63 -2.29 7.00
CA ASP A 83 -7.28 -3.54 7.41
C ASP A 83 -7.31 -4.58 6.29
N TRP A 84 -7.59 -4.11 5.07
CA TRP A 84 -7.54 -4.95 3.89
C TRP A 84 -6.11 -5.44 3.59
N LEU A 85 -5.10 -4.57 3.67
CA LEU A 85 -3.71 -4.95 3.43
C LEU A 85 -3.22 -5.99 4.46
N VAL A 86 -3.49 -5.75 5.74
CA VAL A 86 -3.19 -6.69 6.83
C VAL A 86 -3.87 -8.03 6.62
N THR A 87 -5.15 -8.00 6.22
CA THR A 87 -5.90 -9.23 5.95
C THR A 87 -5.34 -9.98 4.72
N SER A 88 -4.92 -9.26 3.70
CA SER A 88 -4.33 -9.84 2.48
C SER A 88 -2.98 -10.48 2.75
N ASP A 89 -2.12 -9.82 3.54
CA ASP A 89 -0.82 -10.37 3.98
C ASP A 89 -1.02 -11.65 4.80
N LEU A 90 -1.92 -11.63 5.79
CA LEU A 90 -2.25 -12.84 6.56
C LEU A 90 -2.76 -13.99 5.67
N GLN A 91 -3.63 -13.67 4.70
CA GLN A 91 -4.16 -14.67 3.79
C GLN A 91 -3.06 -15.25 2.91
N GLN A 92 -2.13 -14.42 2.42
CA GLN A 92 -1.00 -14.89 1.63
C GLN A 92 -0.10 -15.84 2.42
N TRP A 93 0.16 -15.56 3.70
CA TRP A 93 0.88 -16.49 4.57
C TRP A 93 0.18 -17.85 4.73
N ARG A 94 -1.16 -17.87 4.77
CA ARG A 94 -1.93 -19.13 4.81
C ARG A 94 -1.75 -19.94 3.53
N VAL A 95 -1.79 -19.27 2.38
CA VAL A 95 -1.55 -19.89 1.06
C VAL A 95 -0.14 -20.47 0.98
N VAL A 96 0.88 -19.72 1.42
CA VAL A 96 2.27 -20.19 1.46
C VAL A 96 2.39 -21.44 2.34
N ARG A 97 1.82 -21.42 3.54
CA ARG A 97 1.82 -22.57 4.45
C ARG A 97 1.16 -23.80 3.80
N GLU A 98 -0.03 -23.63 3.25
CA GLU A 98 -0.76 -24.73 2.60
C GLU A 98 0.04 -25.32 1.42
N ARG A 99 0.72 -24.47 0.66
CA ARG A 99 1.59 -24.90 -0.44
C ARG A 99 2.81 -25.69 0.03
N LEU A 100 3.37 -25.35 1.18
CA LEU A 100 4.49 -26.07 1.79
C LEU A 100 4.04 -27.45 2.30
N GLU A 101 2.88 -27.52 2.96
CA GLU A 101 2.29 -28.78 3.42
C GLU A 101 1.93 -29.70 2.26
N GLN A 102 1.32 -29.18 1.20
CA GLN A 102 1.04 -29.95 -0.02
C GLN A 102 2.32 -30.56 -0.63
N ARG A 103 3.41 -29.77 -0.72
CA ARG A 103 4.70 -30.26 -1.24
C ARG A 103 5.35 -31.32 -0.37
N LYS A 104 5.07 -31.29 0.94
CA LYS A 104 5.52 -32.29 1.90
C LYS A 104 4.76 -33.60 1.70
N SER A 105 3.42 -33.56 1.58
CA SER A 105 2.60 -34.76 1.41
C SER A 105 2.84 -35.46 0.06
N GLU A 106 2.90 -34.71 -1.05
CA GLU A 106 3.05 -35.26 -2.41
C GLU A 106 4.32 -36.12 -2.59
N HIS A 107 5.37 -35.87 -1.80
CA HIS A 107 6.65 -36.57 -1.94
C HIS A 107 6.89 -37.56 -0.80
N ALA A 108 6.10 -37.52 0.27
CA ALA A 108 6.11 -38.54 1.31
C ALA A 108 5.61 -39.91 0.78
N GLU A 109 4.74 -39.91 -0.23
CA GLU A 109 4.20 -41.13 -0.84
C GLU A 109 5.15 -41.76 -1.90
N GLN A 110 6.10 -41.00 -2.44
CA GLN A 110 7.12 -41.50 -3.39
C GLN A 110 8.30 -42.20 -2.72
N ILE A 111 8.29 -42.36 -1.39
CA ILE A 111 9.36 -42.96 -0.59
C ILE A 111 9.56 -44.48 -0.88
N VAL A 112 8.65 -45.11 -1.64
CA VAL A 112 8.74 -46.53 -2.00
C VAL A 112 9.50 -46.73 -3.31
N GLY A 113 10.83 -46.62 -3.26
CA GLY A 113 11.73 -47.19 -4.27
C GLY A 113 12.87 -46.30 -4.76
N LYS A 114 14.10 -46.84 -4.68
CA LYS A 114 15.38 -46.41 -5.31
C LYS A 114 16.18 -45.28 -4.63
N LEU A 115 17.31 -45.68 -4.05
CA LEU A 115 18.68 -45.09 -4.13
C LEU A 115 18.94 -43.59 -3.85
N SER A 116 17.93 -42.75 -3.59
CA SER A 116 18.07 -41.30 -3.36
C SER A 116 17.76 -40.85 -1.92
N GLY A 117 18.15 -41.65 -0.92
CA GLY A 117 17.75 -41.43 0.48
C GLY A 117 18.20 -40.11 1.11
N GLY A 118 19.31 -39.51 0.64
CA GLY A 118 19.83 -38.24 1.18
C GLY A 118 19.00 -37.02 0.76
N PHE A 119 18.74 -36.87 -0.54
CA PHE A 119 18.00 -35.73 -1.09
C PHE A 119 16.59 -35.61 -0.50
N GLU A 120 15.82 -36.71 -0.49
CA GLU A 120 14.44 -36.68 0.03
C GLU A 120 14.40 -36.42 1.55
N TYR A 121 15.40 -36.91 2.29
CA TYR A 121 15.53 -36.62 3.72
C TYR A 121 15.82 -35.13 3.98
N ASP A 122 16.82 -34.56 3.30
CA ASP A 122 17.18 -33.15 3.44
C ASP A 122 16.05 -32.22 2.99
N ARG A 123 15.37 -32.58 1.90
CA ARG A 123 14.17 -31.89 1.41
C ARG A 123 13.06 -31.88 2.46
N THR A 124 12.75 -33.03 3.04
CA THR A 124 11.68 -33.18 4.05
C THR A 124 12.01 -32.35 5.30
N ARG A 125 13.26 -32.39 5.76
CA ARG A 125 13.73 -31.59 6.89
C ARG A 125 13.64 -30.08 6.64
N LEU A 126 14.01 -29.62 5.44
CA LEU A 126 13.91 -28.23 5.04
C LEU A 126 12.44 -27.78 4.95
N LEU A 127 11.57 -28.58 4.33
CA LEU A 127 10.14 -28.29 4.26
C LEU A 127 9.50 -28.22 5.65
N ASP A 128 9.90 -29.10 6.57
CA ASP A 128 9.43 -29.08 7.96
C ASP A 128 9.89 -27.82 8.71
N THR A 129 11.15 -27.43 8.53
CA THR A 129 11.71 -26.21 9.14
C THR A 129 11.01 -24.95 8.62
N VAL A 130 10.89 -24.82 7.30
CA VAL A 130 10.22 -23.67 6.66
C VAL A 130 8.73 -23.64 7.01
N GLY A 131 8.06 -24.81 7.03
CA GLY A 131 6.66 -24.93 7.42
C GLY A 131 6.41 -24.48 8.85
N LYS A 132 7.30 -24.84 9.79
CA LYS A 132 7.26 -24.37 11.19
C LYS A 132 7.41 -22.86 11.29
N VAL A 133 8.36 -22.26 10.57
CA VAL A 133 8.52 -20.78 10.55
C VAL A 133 7.25 -20.12 10.00
N ALA A 134 6.69 -20.62 8.89
CA ALA A 134 5.44 -20.08 8.33
C ALA A 134 4.26 -20.23 9.30
N GLN A 135 4.16 -21.36 10.02
CA GLN A 135 3.15 -21.56 11.05
C GLN A 135 3.34 -20.63 12.25
N GLU A 136 4.57 -20.41 12.68
CA GLU A 136 4.91 -19.49 13.75
C GLU A 136 4.60 -18.03 13.38
N THR A 137 4.94 -17.62 12.14
CA THR A 137 4.54 -16.32 11.60
C THR A 137 3.04 -16.13 11.64
N LEU A 138 2.25 -17.12 11.21
CA LEU A 138 0.79 -17.08 11.27
C LEU A 138 0.24 -17.03 12.70
N ARG A 139 0.84 -17.77 13.64
CA ARG A 139 0.43 -17.79 15.06
C ARG A 139 0.72 -16.46 15.75
N ASN A 140 1.87 -15.87 15.43
CA ASN A 140 2.32 -14.60 16.00
C ASN A 140 1.74 -13.38 15.26
N TYR A 141 0.98 -13.61 14.18
CA TYR A 141 0.34 -12.55 13.41
C TYR A 141 -0.85 -11.98 14.17
N ASP A 142 -0.65 -10.80 14.76
CA ASP A 142 -1.70 -10.03 15.40
C ASP A 142 -2.16 -8.93 14.43
N LYS A 143 -3.37 -9.09 13.89
CA LYS A 143 -3.96 -8.14 12.96
C LYS A 143 -4.05 -6.72 13.56
N GLY A 144 -4.41 -6.61 14.83
CA GLY A 144 -4.58 -5.30 15.49
C GLY A 144 -3.25 -4.59 15.64
N ARG A 145 -2.20 -5.32 16.04
CA ARG A 145 -0.85 -4.76 16.12
C ARG A 145 -0.29 -4.36 14.77
N GLU A 146 -0.50 -5.17 13.73
CA GLU A 146 0.01 -4.84 12.39
C GLU A 146 -0.77 -3.66 11.78
N ALA A 147 -2.09 -3.60 11.96
CA ALA A 147 -2.91 -2.46 11.56
C ALA A 147 -2.46 -1.16 12.26
N HIS A 148 -2.20 -1.23 13.57
CA HIS A 148 -1.71 -0.07 14.33
C HIS A 148 -0.35 0.41 13.84
N ARG A 149 0.60 -0.51 13.62
CA ARG A 149 1.93 -0.18 13.06
C ARG A 149 1.83 0.46 11.67
N MET A 150 0.94 -0.06 10.82
CA MET A 150 0.71 0.51 9.49
C MET A 150 0.06 1.89 9.59
N ALA A 151 -0.91 2.08 10.50
CA ALA A 151 -1.53 3.38 10.76
C ALA A 151 -0.49 4.42 11.22
N GLU A 152 0.38 4.08 12.17
CA GLU A 152 1.50 4.96 12.57
C GLU A 152 2.42 5.29 11.40
N SER A 153 2.73 4.30 10.55
CA SER A 153 3.60 4.50 9.40
C SER A 153 2.97 5.42 8.35
N VAL A 154 1.68 5.26 8.09
CA VAL A 154 0.89 6.15 7.22
C VAL A 154 0.83 7.56 7.81
N GLN A 155 0.51 7.69 9.09
CA GLN A 155 0.47 8.97 9.79
C GLN A 155 1.83 9.71 9.70
N ASN A 156 2.94 8.99 9.88
CA ASN A 156 4.28 9.54 9.74
C ASN A 156 4.60 9.94 8.29
N ALA A 157 4.26 9.12 7.30
CA ALA A 157 4.48 9.42 5.88
C ALA A 157 3.74 10.70 5.45
N VAL A 158 2.51 10.84 5.92
CA VAL A 158 1.66 12.00 5.70
C VAL A 158 2.20 13.24 6.39
N THR A 159 2.67 13.12 7.64
CA THR A 159 3.28 14.23 8.37
C THR A 159 4.54 14.74 7.67
N ASN A 160 5.32 13.84 7.05
CA ASN A 160 6.52 14.21 6.29
C ASN A 160 6.20 14.84 4.93
N ALA A 161 5.12 14.44 4.26
CA ALA A 161 4.67 15.06 3.00
C ALA A 161 4.26 16.54 3.18
N ALA A 162 3.87 16.93 4.39
CA ALA A 162 3.49 18.31 4.74
C ALA A 162 4.67 19.30 4.86
N LEU A 163 5.92 18.86 4.71
CA LEU A 163 7.11 19.72 4.88
C LEU A 163 7.49 20.53 3.62
N LEU A 164 6.91 20.22 2.45
CA LEU A 164 7.40 20.76 1.18
C LEU A 164 6.76 22.09 0.77
N GLU A 165 5.58 22.46 1.27
CA GLU A 165 4.96 23.76 0.94
C GLU A 165 4.20 24.33 2.14
N VAL A 166 4.87 25.25 2.85
CA VAL A 166 4.28 26.20 3.82
C VAL A 166 3.47 25.55 4.96
N GLY A 167 4.19 25.12 6.00
CA GLY A 167 3.79 25.35 7.38
C GLY A 167 2.67 24.46 7.95
N ALA A 168 3.08 23.25 8.32
CA ALA A 168 2.48 22.32 9.29
C ALA A 168 1.05 21.83 8.99
N VAL A 169 0.78 20.59 9.44
CA VAL A 169 -0.54 19.96 9.73
C VAL A 169 -0.73 18.66 8.91
N GLY A 170 -0.44 17.50 9.53
CA GLY A 170 -0.68 16.16 8.97
C GLY A 170 -2.19 15.84 8.86
N LEU A 171 -2.60 14.73 8.22
CA LEU A 171 -4.02 14.46 7.90
C LEU A 171 -4.96 14.46 9.11
N GLY A 172 -4.53 14.02 10.30
CA GLY A 172 -5.33 14.15 11.53
C GLY A 172 -5.53 15.59 11.99
N ALA A 173 -4.74 16.52 11.44
CA ALA A 173 -4.83 17.95 11.70
C ALA A 173 -5.30 18.76 10.46
N ALA A 174 -5.23 18.22 9.23
CA ALA A 174 -5.73 18.87 8.02
C ALA A 174 -7.23 19.13 8.14
N VAL A 175 -7.86 18.28 8.94
CA VAL A 175 -9.21 18.33 9.48
C VAL A 175 -9.35 19.27 10.69
N SER A 176 -8.39 19.22 11.63
CA SER A 176 -8.52 19.78 12.98
C SER A 176 -8.15 21.26 13.12
N LEU A 177 -7.92 21.99 12.01
CA LEU A 177 -7.63 23.43 12.03
C LEU A 177 -8.87 24.31 12.31
N ILE A 178 -9.67 23.92 13.30
CA ILE A 178 -10.73 24.79 13.85
C ILE A 178 -10.23 25.49 15.12
N ALA A 179 -9.25 24.96 15.85
CA ALA A 179 -8.80 25.59 17.08
C ALA A 179 -7.60 26.53 16.89
N THR A 180 -7.90 27.84 16.91
CA THR A 180 -7.02 28.97 17.28
C THR A 180 -5.80 29.31 16.41
N SER A 181 -5.91 30.40 15.65
CA SER A 181 -4.95 31.51 15.78
C SER A 181 -5.57 32.82 15.27
N SER A 182 -5.75 33.76 16.20
CA SER A 182 -5.75 35.18 15.88
C SER A 182 -4.32 35.59 15.49
N THR A 183 -4.24 36.54 14.57
CA THR A 183 -3.07 37.31 14.11
C THR A 183 -2.22 36.72 12.98
N LEU A 184 -2.37 37.38 11.82
CA LEU A 184 -1.35 37.78 10.84
C LEU A 184 -0.23 36.79 10.50
N ASP A 185 -0.27 36.40 9.22
CA ASP A 185 0.74 35.77 8.37
C ASP A 185 1.24 34.37 8.76
N ALA A 186 0.97 33.44 7.83
CA ALA A 186 1.43 32.05 7.76
C ALA A 186 0.92 31.08 8.83
N THR A 187 -0.17 30.34 8.53
CA THR A 187 -0.44 28.93 8.91
C THR A 187 -1.91 28.56 8.66
N GLY A 188 -2.15 27.41 8.02
CA GLY A 188 -3.43 26.68 8.13
C GLY A 188 -4.29 26.58 6.86
N ILE A 189 -4.33 25.37 6.29
CA ILE A 189 -5.01 24.97 5.03
C ILE A 189 -6.55 25.16 5.07
N ALA A 190 -7.18 25.20 6.25
CA ALA A 190 -8.61 25.53 6.39
C ALA A 190 -8.89 27.02 6.66
N ALA A 191 -7.97 27.75 7.30
CA ALA A 191 -8.19 29.14 7.72
C ALA A 191 -8.07 30.15 6.56
N ALA A 192 -7.27 29.85 5.54
CA ALA A 192 -7.07 30.76 4.41
C ALA A 192 -8.27 30.82 3.44
N GLY A 193 -9.09 29.76 3.34
CA GLY A 193 -10.31 29.78 2.51
C GLY A 193 -11.33 30.80 2.99
N VAL A 194 -11.36 31.06 4.30
CA VAL A 194 -12.21 32.07 4.92
C VAL A 194 -11.56 33.46 4.85
N MET A 195 -10.23 33.56 4.90
CA MET A 195 -9.53 34.87 4.94
C MET A 195 -9.47 35.60 3.60
N ALA A 196 -9.66 34.92 2.46
CA ALA A 196 -9.84 35.59 1.17
C ALA A 196 -11.16 36.38 1.06
N VAL A 197 -12.14 36.12 1.94
CA VAL A 197 -13.47 36.75 1.91
C VAL A 197 -13.43 38.19 2.46
N LEU A 198 -12.38 38.57 3.20
CA LEU A 198 -12.48 39.66 4.18
C LEU A 198 -11.94 41.02 3.74
N GLY A 199 -11.74 41.21 2.44
CA GLY A 199 -11.39 42.50 1.87
C GLY A 199 -12.31 42.96 0.72
N LEU A 200 -13.55 42.47 0.61
CA LEU A 200 -14.23 42.40 -0.70
C LEU A 200 -15.63 43.02 -0.77
N PHE A 201 -15.64 44.31 -1.07
CA PHE A 201 -16.74 44.97 -1.76
C PHE A 201 -16.82 44.47 -3.22
N VAL A 202 -17.94 43.82 -3.60
CA VAL A 202 -18.58 43.93 -4.94
C VAL A 202 -17.75 43.52 -6.18
N LEU A 203 -17.23 42.27 -6.31
CA LEU A 203 -16.56 41.85 -7.56
C LEU A 203 -16.82 40.37 -7.96
N PRO A 204 -17.49 40.08 -9.10
CA PRO A 204 -17.75 38.70 -9.58
C PRO A 204 -16.47 37.90 -9.86
N HIS A 205 -15.38 38.56 -10.25
CA HIS A 205 -14.08 37.93 -10.51
C HIS A 205 -13.46 37.28 -9.27
N ARG A 206 -13.83 37.72 -8.06
CA ARG A 206 -13.26 37.18 -6.82
C ARG A 206 -13.97 35.90 -6.35
N ARG A 207 -15.21 35.62 -6.79
CA ARG A 207 -15.87 34.30 -6.64
C ARG A 207 -15.09 33.22 -7.40
N SER A 208 -14.79 33.51 -8.66
CA SER A 208 -14.00 32.61 -9.50
C SER A 208 -12.63 32.35 -8.88
N LYS A 209 -12.03 33.37 -8.24
CA LYS A 209 -10.76 33.22 -7.53
C LYS A 209 -10.87 32.30 -6.31
N ALA A 210 -11.87 32.47 -5.45
CA ALA A 210 -12.06 31.61 -4.26
C ALA A 210 -12.30 30.14 -4.64
N LYS A 211 -13.09 29.90 -5.71
CA LYS A 211 -13.29 28.56 -6.26
C LYS A 211 -12.01 27.95 -6.84
N ALA A 212 -11.26 28.73 -7.63
CA ALA A 212 -9.99 28.29 -8.18
C ALA A 212 -8.99 27.93 -7.08
N GLU A 213 -8.89 28.76 -6.03
CA GLU A 213 -8.01 28.51 -4.89
C GLU A 213 -8.43 27.26 -4.09
N LEU A 214 -9.73 27.05 -3.87
CA LEU A 214 -10.23 25.83 -3.22
C LEU A 214 -9.88 24.59 -4.06
N ARG A 215 -10.16 24.62 -5.37
CA ARG A 215 -9.82 23.53 -6.30
C ARG A 215 -8.33 23.23 -6.27
N GLU A 216 -7.48 24.25 -6.31
CA GLU A 216 -6.03 24.10 -6.24
C GLU A 216 -5.61 23.41 -4.95
N LYS A 217 -6.11 23.86 -3.79
CA LYS A 217 -5.80 23.25 -2.49
C LYS A 217 -6.28 21.81 -2.37
N ILE A 218 -7.49 21.50 -2.85
CA ILE A 218 -8.01 20.13 -2.85
C ILE A 218 -7.21 19.25 -3.81
N SER A 219 -6.77 19.78 -4.95
CA SER A 219 -5.89 19.07 -5.87
C SER A 219 -4.53 18.78 -5.23
N THR A 220 -3.93 19.74 -4.52
CA THR A 220 -2.68 19.54 -3.78
C THR A 220 -2.86 18.49 -2.69
N LEU A 221 -3.94 18.58 -1.91
CA LEU A 221 -4.28 17.59 -0.88
C LEU A 221 -4.43 16.19 -1.49
N ARG A 222 -5.15 16.06 -2.62
CA ARG A 222 -5.31 14.80 -3.35
C ARG A 222 -3.96 14.21 -3.73
N THR A 223 -3.10 15.01 -4.35
CA THR A 223 -1.77 14.57 -4.80
C THR A 223 -0.91 14.11 -3.63
N GLN A 224 -0.83 14.90 -2.56
CA GLN A 224 -0.03 14.58 -1.39
C GLN A 224 -0.53 13.32 -0.68
N LEU A 225 -1.85 13.20 -0.49
CA LEU A 225 -2.48 12.03 0.12
C LEU A 225 -2.20 10.77 -0.70
N THR A 226 -2.43 10.84 -2.01
CA THR A 226 -2.18 9.74 -2.93
C THR A 226 -0.72 9.31 -2.90
N GLN A 227 0.20 10.27 -3.01
CA GLN A 227 1.64 9.99 -3.02
C GLN A 227 2.13 9.39 -1.70
N ALA A 228 1.67 9.92 -0.56
CA ALA A 228 2.06 9.41 0.75
C ALA A 228 1.53 7.98 0.98
N LEU A 229 0.25 7.74 0.68
CA LEU A 229 -0.37 6.43 0.80
C LEU A 229 0.23 5.42 -0.17
N GLU A 230 0.46 5.80 -1.43
CA GLU A 230 1.05 4.91 -2.43
C GLU A 230 2.49 4.55 -2.06
N SER A 231 3.31 5.52 -1.65
CA SER A 231 4.67 5.25 -1.20
C SER A 231 4.70 4.29 -0.02
N GLN A 232 3.82 4.51 0.98
CA GLN A 232 3.75 3.64 2.14
C GLN A 232 3.24 2.25 1.77
N PHE A 233 2.23 2.16 0.90
CA PHE A 233 1.70 0.92 0.40
C PHE A 233 2.74 0.09 -0.35
N GLN A 234 3.51 0.70 -1.25
CA GLN A 234 4.59 0.02 -1.98
C GLN A 234 5.66 -0.54 -1.02
N LYS A 235 5.99 0.19 0.05
CA LYS A 235 6.91 -0.30 1.09
C LYS A 235 6.35 -1.52 1.81
N GLU A 236 5.06 -1.53 2.13
CA GLU A 236 4.42 -2.66 2.81
C GLU A 236 4.30 -3.90 1.91
N ILE A 237 4.00 -3.74 0.61
CA ILE A 237 4.09 -4.84 -0.36
C ILE A 237 5.50 -5.43 -0.37
N ALA A 238 6.52 -4.58 -0.55
CA ALA A 238 7.90 -5.03 -0.62
C ALA A 238 8.32 -5.77 0.65
N ARG A 239 7.91 -5.27 1.82
CA ARG A 239 8.13 -5.91 3.11
C ARG A 239 7.44 -7.27 3.22
N SER A 240 6.16 -7.36 2.86
CA SER A 240 5.41 -8.62 2.86
C SER A 240 6.10 -9.66 1.98
N ARG A 241 6.46 -9.28 0.75
CA ARG A 241 7.17 -10.13 -0.21
C ARG A 241 8.53 -10.60 0.33
N SER A 242 9.36 -9.69 0.84
CA SER A 242 10.68 -10.02 1.40
C SER A 242 10.57 -11.03 2.54
N ARG A 243 9.63 -10.83 3.48
CA ARG A 243 9.42 -11.78 4.60
C ARG A 243 9.08 -13.19 4.09
N ILE A 244 8.22 -13.30 3.07
CA ILE A 244 7.88 -14.61 2.47
C ILE A 244 9.09 -15.22 1.77
N GLU A 245 9.77 -14.43 0.92
CA GLU A 245 10.94 -14.89 0.17
C GLU A 245 12.07 -15.38 1.08
N GLU A 246 12.35 -14.65 2.16
CA GLU A 246 13.35 -15.02 3.17
C GLU A 246 12.99 -16.33 3.88
N THR A 247 11.72 -16.52 4.21
CA THR A 247 11.23 -17.74 4.87
C THR A 247 11.43 -18.96 3.97
N ILE A 248 11.12 -18.85 2.67
CA ILE A 248 11.24 -19.96 1.71
C ILE A 248 12.65 -20.07 1.08
N ALA A 249 13.54 -19.11 1.35
CA ALA A 249 14.88 -19.05 0.75
C ALA A 249 15.71 -20.32 0.98
N PRO A 250 15.72 -20.96 2.17
CA PRO A 250 16.48 -22.20 2.39
C PRO A 250 16.06 -23.31 1.44
N TYR A 251 14.76 -23.59 1.35
CA TYR A 251 14.22 -24.63 0.47
C TYR A 251 14.46 -24.31 -1.02
N THR A 252 14.25 -23.06 -1.44
CA THR A 252 14.45 -22.68 -2.85
C THR A 252 15.92 -22.71 -3.27
N ARG A 253 16.86 -22.40 -2.38
CA ARG A 253 18.30 -22.56 -2.63
C ARG A 253 18.70 -24.02 -2.75
N PHE A 254 18.19 -24.88 -1.86
CA PHE A 254 18.45 -26.32 -1.92
C PHE A 254 17.99 -26.94 -3.25
N VAL A 255 16.75 -26.69 -3.67
CA VAL A 255 16.22 -27.24 -4.93
C VAL A 255 17.00 -26.75 -6.15
N ARG A 256 17.52 -25.52 -6.13
CA ARG A 256 18.36 -24.99 -7.21
C ARG A 256 19.71 -25.71 -7.26
N ALA A 257 20.39 -25.84 -6.12
CA ALA A 257 21.67 -26.53 -6.04
C ALA A 257 21.57 -27.97 -6.56
N GLU A 258 20.53 -28.72 -6.15
CA GLU A 258 20.32 -30.09 -6.64
C GLU A 258 20.07 -30.13 -8.16
N ARG A 259 19.30 -29.18 -8.68
CA ARG A 259 19.02 -29.11 -10.12
C ARG A 259 20.29 -28.83 -10.92
N ASP A 260 21.14 -27.95 -10.42
CA ASP A 260 22.41 -27.62 -11.05
C ASP A 260 23.35 -28.84 -11.05
N GLU A 261 23.40 -29.57 -9.92
CA GLU A 261 24.17 -30.82 -9.80
C GLU A 261 23.67 -31.90 -10.76
N LEU A 262 22.35 -32.13 -10.84
CA LEU A 262 21.77 -33.08 -11.78
C LEU A 262 22.04 -32.70 -13.23
N SER A 263 21.99 -31.41 -13.55
CA SER A 263 22.28 -30.90 -14.90
C SER A 263 23.75 -31.12 -15.27
N GLN A 264 24.68 -30.91 -14.32
CA GLN A 264 26.09 -31.20 -14.51
C GLN A 264 26.33 -32.71 -14.76
N ARG A 265 25.79 -33.57 -13.91
CA ARG A 265 25.92 -35.04 -14.05
C ARG A 265 25.33 -35.54 -15.37
N ALA A 266 24.20 -34.98 -15.81
CA ALA A 266 23.62 -35.31 -17.12
C ALA A 266 24.55 -34.92 -18.28
N GLY A 267 25.22 -33.77 -18.18
CA GLY A 267 26.23 -33.33 -19.15
C GLY A 267 27.46 -34.25 -19.20
N GLU A 268 27.96 -34.67 -18.03
CA GLU A 268 29.08 -35.62 -17.93
C GLU A 268 28.74 -36.98 -18.57
N LEU A 269 27.54 -37.51 -18.29
CA LEU A 269 27.05 -38.76 -18.89
C LEU A 269 26.92 -38.65 -20.42
N ALA A 270 26.38 -37.54 -20.92
CA ALA A 270 26.30 -37.28 -22.36
C ALA A 270 27.69 -37.21 -23.01
N GLY A 271 28.67 -36.65 -22.31
CA GLY A 271 30.08 -36.62 -22.73
C GLY A 271 30.70 -38.02 -22.82
N VAL A 272 30.51 -38.84 -21.78
CA VAL A 272 31.00 -40.24 -21.75
C VAL A 272 30.34 -41.07 -22.86
N GLN A 273 29.04 -40.91 -23.08
CA GLN A 273 28.33 -41.61 -24.15
C GLN A 273 28.87 -41.23 -25.53
N SER A 274 29.06 -39.93 -25.77
CA SER A 274 29.65 -39.43 -27.03
C SER A 274 31.07 -39.98 -27.26
N ALA A 275 31.89 -40.04 -26.20
CA ALA A 275 33.23 -40.61 -26.28
C ALA A 275 33.21 -42.12 -26.58
N ALA A 276 32.31 -42.87 -25.96
CA ALA A 276 32.13 -44.30 -26.22
C ALA A 276 31.68 -44.58 -27.67
N GLU A 277 30.77 -43.77 -28.19
CA GLU A 277 30.32 -43.85 -29.59
C GLU A 277 31.45 -43.55 -30.59
N ALA A 278 32.26 -42.52 -30.32
CA ALA A 278 33.43 -42.19 -31.14
C ALA A 278 34.47 -43.33 -31.15
N LEU A 279 34.72 -43.96 -30.00
CA LEU A 279 35.68 -45.05 -29.87
C LEU A 279 35.19 -46.31 -30.58
N LYS A 280 33.88 -46.60 -30.52
CA LYS A 280 33.25 -47.69 -31.28
C LYS A 280 33.33 -47.46 -32.79
N ALA A 281 33.12 -46.22 -33.26
CA ALA A 281 33.26 -45.87 -34.67
C ALA A 281 34.70 -46.03 -35.18
N GLY A 282 35.70 -45.67 -34.36
CA GLY A 282 37.11 -45.81 -34.71
C GLY A 282 37.65 -47.25 -34.72
N LEU A 283 37.05 -48.17 -33.95
CA LEU A 283 37.43 -49.58 -33.92
C LEU A 283 36.71 -50.45 -34.98
N GLY A 284 35.65 -49.93 -35.59
CA GLY A 284 34.86 -50.62 -36.62
C GLY A 284 35.21 -50.22 -38.06
N GLY A 285 36.24 -49.41 -38.26
CA GLY A 285 36.76 -48.98 -39.57
C GLY A 285 38.08 -49.64 -39.92
#